data_AF-A0A7V3CSM5-F1
#
_entry.id   AF-A0A7V3CSM5-F1
#
_cell.length_a   1.000
_cell.length_b   1.000
_cell.length_c   1.000
_cell.angle_alpha   90.00
_cell.angle_beta   90.00
_cell.angle_gamma   90.00
#
_symmetry.space_group_name_H-M   'P 1'
#
loop_
_entity.id
_entity.type
_entity.pdbx_description
1 polymer ?
#
loop_
_entity_poly.entity_id
_entity_poly.type
_entity_poly.pdbx_seq_one_letter_code
_entity_poly.pdbx_strand_id
1 'polypeptide(L)'
;MFFNAFIRFSIFFCLINFGIMARAQKFSDEDFIAGSSEEIAKPLSAREYIEHFKEDAIKEMYLNKIPASIVLAQAMFESDNGNSELARNAKNHFGIKCKLDWCGDSYSKDDEEKNECFRKYASVLASYTDHSVFLKTRPRYAFLFDIPLTDYKSWCYGLKEAGYATDPNYAKRLITIIEKYKLYEFDKHQLIDKPTFPGLEIKNPELDLRTVYQYNSGRFIITKEGDSFFKIASEFDIELEKLMAYNDFKKGDKIEIGQKIYLEPKKEKAKEPYHLVKKGETLRHISQIHGLKLSVLCKNNHLKTSYIPKPGEILYLQDVKPFGAIPLTAEDNAFRENF
;
A
#
# COMPACT_ATOMS: atom_id res chain seq x y z
N MET A 1 -24.58 13.89 79.27
CA MET A 1 -25.75 13.55 80.12
C MET A 1 -26.97 13.29 79.24
N PHE A 2 -28.08 12.87 79.82
CA PHE A 2 -29.25 12.29 79.15
C PHE A 2 -29.91 13.15 78.05
N PHE A 3 -30.16 12.51 76.91
CA PHE A 3 -31.48 12.20 76.34
C PHE A 3 -32.66 13.19 76.52
N ASN A 4 -33.30 13.49 75.37
CA ASN A 4 -34.75 13.59 75.10
C ASN A 4 -35.74 14.14 76.15
N ALA A 5 -36.65 15.02 75.68
CA ALA A 5 -38.11 14.77 75.81
C ALA A 5 -39.01 15.68 74.92
N PHE A 6 -39.58 15.10 73.84
CA PHE A 6 -40.96 15.33 73.32
C PHE A 6 -41.40 16.78 72.92
N ILE A 7 -42.53 17.08 72.25
CA ILE A 7 -43.84 16.42 72.03
C ILE A 7 -44.33 16.50 70.55
N ARG A 8 -44.75 15.33 70.02
CA ARG A 8 -45.85 14.99 69.07
C ARG A 8 -46.38 16.00 68.02
N PHE A 9 -46.60 15.49 66.80
CA PHE A 9 -47.90 15.00 66.25
C PHE A 9 -47.55 13.90 65.20
N SER A 10 -48.02 12.64 65.29
CA SER A 10 -49.31 12.09 64.77
C SER A 10 -49.43 12.15 63.23
N ILE A 11 -49.74 11.09 62.45
CA ILE A 11 -50.23 9.73 62.79
C ILE A 11 -49.84 8.66 61.70
N PHE A 12 -49.97 7.38 62.06
CA PHE A 12 -49.77 6.05 61.36
C PHE A 12 -49.93 5.93 59.82
N PHE A 13 -49.46 4.90 59.08
CA PHE A 13 -48.67 3.63 59.29
C PHE A 13 -48.06 3.20 57.91
N CYS A 14 -46.92 2.50 57.68
CA CYS A 14 -46.30 1.25 58.24
C CYS A 14 -47.01 -0.06 57.82
N LEU A 15 -46.40 -1.17 57.32
CA LEU A 15 -45.00 -1.66 57.07
C LEU A 15 -44.96 -2.36 55.64
N ILE A 16 -44.05 -3.25 55.14
CA ILE A 16 -42.94 -4.12 55.61
C ILE A 16 -41.80 -4.28 54.55
N ASN A 17 -40.56 -4.26 55.06
CA ASN A 17 -39.21 -4.73 54.65
C ASN A 17 -38.85 -5.61 53.41
N PHE A 18 -37.68 -5.26 52.83
CA PHE A 18 -36.49 -6.07 52.42
C PHE A 18 -36.58 -7.36 51.55
N GLY A 19 -35.83 -7.38 50.43
CA GLY A 19 -34.53 -8.08 50.41
C GLY A 19 -34.23 -9.20 49.37
N ILE A 20 -33.06 -9.08 48.72
CA ILE A 20 -32.10 -10.17 48.37
C ILE A 20 -32.37 -11.06 47.11
N MET A 21 -31.25 -11.53 46.52
CA MET A 21 -31.05 -12.49 45.40
C MET A 21 -31.31 -12.03 43.96
N ALA A 22 -30.43 -12.49 43.06
CA ALA A 22 -30.50 -12.28 41.62
C ALA A 22 -31.39 -13.33 40.93
N ARG A 23 -31.95 -12.98 39.78
CA ARG A 23 -32.67 -13.93 38.91
C ARG A 23 -32.27 -13.71 37.45
N ALA A 24 -31.53 -14.66 36.89
CA ALA A 24 -31.31 -14.70 35.45
C ALA A 24 -32.64 -14.94 34.73
N GLN A 25 -32.95 -14.09 33.75
CA GLN A 25 -34.17 -14.19 32.96
C GLN A 25 -33.77 -14.57 31.54
N LYS A 26 -34.25 -15.74 31.08
CA LYS A 26 -34.01 -16.22 29.72
C LYS A 26 -34.66 -15.25 28.73
N PHE A 27 -33.89 -14.78 27.76
CA PHE A 27 -34.46 -14.37 26.48
C PHE A 27 -34.57 -15.63 25.60
N SER A 28 -35.63 -15.72 24.80
CA SER A 28 -35.89 -16.83 23.88
C SER A 28 -35.60 -16.40 22.44
N ASP A 29 -34.88 -17.24 21.70
CA ASP A 29 -34.54 -17.01 20.30
C ASP A 29 -35.73 -17.30 19.38
N GLU A 30 -36.67 -16.36 19.22
CA GLU A 30 -37.72 -16.42 18.20
C GLU A 30 -38.30 -15.02 17.90
N ASP A 31 -37.63 -14.27 17.02
CA ASP A 31 -38.19 -13.24 16.12
C ASP A 31 -37.07 -12.67 15.22
N PHE A 32 -36.69 -13.45 14.20
CA PHE A 32 -35.71 -13.08 13.18
C PHE A 32 -36.43 -12.91 11.82
N ILE A 33 -35.85 -12.10 10.91
CA ILE A 33 -36.42 -11.66 9.62
C ILE A 33 -37.45 -10.52 9.72
N ALA A 34 -36.93 -9.29 9.74
CA ALA A 34 -37.46 -8.20 8.93
C ALA A 34 -36.25 -7.51 8.26
N GLY A 35 -36.28 -7.39 6.92
CA GLY A 35 -35.07 -7.06 6.15
C GLY A 35 -34.62 -5.60 6.28
N SER A 36 -33.31 -5.39 6.32
CA SER A 36 -32.70 -4.09 6.08
C SER A 36 -32.87 -3.72 4.60
N SER A 37 -33.88 -2.90 4.27
CA SER A 37 -33.93 -2.26 2.96
C SER A 37 -32.75 -1.29 2.84
N GLU A 38 -31.90 -1.47 1.84
CA GLU A 38 -30.89 -0.47 1.50
C GLU A 38 -31.59 0.84 1.13
N GLU A 39 -31.35 1.92 1.88
CA GLU A 39 -31.68 3.25 1.40
C GLU A 39 -30.87 3.50 0.12
N ILE A 40 -31.55 3.67 -1.01
CA ILE A 40 -30.92 4.00 -2.29
C ILE A 40 -30.25 5.37 -2.11
N ALA A 41 -28.92 5.35 -1.90
CA ALA A 41 -28.16 6.53 -1.56
C ALA A 41 -28.44 7.67 -2.55
N LYS A 42 -28.87 8.82 -2.01
CA LYS A 42 -29.18 10.03 -2.77
C LYS A 42 -28.05 10.37 -3.75
N PRO A 43 -28.33 10.82 -4.98
CA PRO A 43 -27.29 11.24 -5.91
C PRO A 43 -26.47 12.40 -5.34
N LEU A 44 -25.14 12.29 -5.45
CA LEU A 44 -24.18 13.30 -5.04
C LEU A 44 -24.22 14.47 -6.03
N SER A 45 -24.34 15.70 -5.53
CA SER A 45 -24.01 16.85 -6.36
C SER A 45 -22.51 16.93 -6.60
N ALA A 46 -22.10 17.63 -7.65
CA ALA A 46 -20.69 17.91 -7.95
C ALA A 46 -19.91 18.46 -6.75
N ARG A 47 -20.53 19.25 -5.86
CA ARG A 47 -19.87 19.77 -4.64
C ARG A 47 -19.70 18.70 -3.56
N GLU A 48 -20.71 17.86 -3.33
CA GLU A 48 -20.61 16.73 -2.40
C GLU A 48 -19.54 15.73 -2.87
N TYR A 49 -19.44 15.49 -4.19
CA TYR A 49 -18.40 14.65 -4.80
C TYR A 49 -16.98 15.22 -4.60
N ILE A 50 -16.78 16.52 -4.91
CA ILE A 50 -15.48 17.19 -4.68
C ILE A 50 -15.10 17.11 -3.19
N GLU A 51 -16.05 17.35 -2.27
CA GLU A 51 -15.74 17.34 -0.83
C GLU A 51 -15.31 15.95 -0.33
N HIS A 52 -15.89 14.87 -0.87
CA HIS A 52 -15.49 13.49 -0.53
C HIS A 52 -14.14 13.09 -1.13
N PHE A 53 -13.84 13.49 -2.38
CA PHE A 53 -12.73 12.89 -3.14
C PHE A 53 -11.56 13.85 -3.48
N LYS A 54 -11.63 15.14 -3.11
CA LYS A 54 -10.50 16.08 -3.28
C LYS A 54 -9.20 15.57 -2.64
N GLU A 55 -9.30 15.00 -1.44
CA GLU A 55 -8.12 14.50 -0.72
C GLU A 55 -7.50 13.28 -1.42
N ASP A 56 -8.31 12.45 -2.08
CA ASP A 56 -7.83 11.31 -2.87
C ASP A 56 -7.16 11.76 -4.16
N ALA A 57 -7.72 12.77 -4.86
CA ALA A 57 -7.06 13.37 -6.02
C ALA A 57 -5.77 14.12 -5.66
N ILE A 58 -5.73 14.78 -4.50
CA ILE A 58 -4.51 15.45 -3.98
C ILE A 58 -3.44 14.40 -3.65
N LYS A 59 -3.80 13.26 -3.03
CA LYS A 59 -2.88 12.12 -2.86
C LYS A 59 -2.33 11.65 -4.21
N GLU A 60 -3.21 11.40 -5.19
CA GLU A 60 -2.78 10.99 -6.53
C GLU A 60 -1.85 12.01 -7.20
N MET A 61 -2.05 13.31 -7.01
CA MET A 61 -1.13 14.33 -7.48
C MET A 61 0.24 14.23 -6.81
N TYR A 62 0.30 14.07 -5.49
CA TYR A 62 1.58 13.91 -4.78
C TYR A 62 2.32 12.63 -5.16
N LEU A 63 1.61 11.50 -5.28
CA LEU A 63 2.18 10.18 -5.50
C LEU A 63 2.48 9.89 -6.99
N ASN A 64 1.60 10.30 -7.89
CA ASN A 64 1.68 9.97 -9.30
C ASN A 64 1.98 11.14 -10.25
N LYS A 65 2.04 12.37 -9.76
CA LYS A 65 2.41 13.59 -10.54
C LYS A 65 1.45 13.85 -11.71
N ILE A 66 0.16 13.75 -11.42
CA ILE A 66 -0.96 14.11 -12.32
C ILE A 66 -1.76 15.20 -11.58
N PRO A 67 -2.12 16.34 -12.18
CA PRO A 67 -2.81 17.42 -11.45
C PRO A 67 -4.08 16.93 -10.73
N ALA A 68 -4.29 17.36 -9.48
CA ALA A 68 -5.46 16.98 -8.71
C ALA A 68 -6.77 17.44 -9.40
N SER A 69 -6.71 18.57 -10.12
CA SER A 69 -7.81 19.07 -10.96
C SER A 69 -8.13 18.15 -12.13
N ILE A 70 -7.12 17.53 -12.74
CA ILE A 70 -7.27 16.56 -13.85
C ILE A 70 -7.92 15.28 -13.32
N VAL A 71 -7.40 14.72 -12.23
CA VAL A 71 -7.96 13.50 -11.62
C VAL A 71 -9.41 13.71 -11.20
N LEU A 72 -9.73 14.83 -10.52
CA LEU A 72 -11.12 15.16 -10.17
C LEU A 72 -12.00 15.40 -11.39
N ALA A 73 -11.55 16.20 -12.37
CA ALA A 73 -12.40 16.56 -13.51
C ALA A 73 -12.72 15.36 -14.40
N GLN A 74 -11.75 14.46 -14.60
CA GLN A 74 -11.99 13.19 -15.28
C GLN A 74 -12.96 12.33 -14.45
N ALA A 75 -12.67 12.08 -13.17
CA ALA A 75 -13.54 11.26 -12.32
C ALA A 75 -14.99 11.79 -12.26
N MET A 76 -15.17 13.11 -12.11
CA MET A 76 -16.49 13.77 -12.14
C MET A 76 -17.20 13.60 -13.49
N PHE A 77 -16.47 13.64 -14.61
CA PHE A 77 -17.01 13.53 -15.95
C PHE A 77 -17.38 12.08 -16.31
N GLU A 78 -16.47 11.12 -16.16
CA GLU A 78 -16.72 9.73 -16.54
C GLU A 78 -17.70 9.01 -15.58
N SER A 79 -17.84 9.47 -14.32
CA SER A 79 -18.70 8.84 -13.30
C SER A 79 -20.04 9.55 -13.02
N ASP A 80 -20.36 10.62 -13.73
CA ASP A 80 -21.42 11.59 -13.36
C ASP A 80 -21.38 11.92 -11.86
N ASN A 81 -20.26 12.47 -11.39
CA ASN A 81 -20.08 12.84 -9.99
C ASN A 81 -20.33 11.66 -9.02
N GLY A 82 -19.95 10.44 -9.42
CA GLY A 82 -20.15 9.20 -8.66
C GLY A 82 -21.57 8.61 -8.71
N ASN A 83 -22.44 9.12 -9.59
CA ASN A 83 -23.82 8.66 -9.70
C ASN A 83 -24.05 7.61 -10.78
N SER A 84 -23.10 7.41 -11.70
CA SER A 84 -23.21 6.36 -12.72
C SER A 84 -23.28 4.98 -12.07
N GLU A 85 -24.03 4.07 -12.70
CA GLU A 85 -24.22 2.69 -12.25
C GLU A 85 -22.87 1.98 -12.02
N LEU A 86 -21.91 2.17 -12.93
CA LEU A 86 -20.57 1.60 -12.84
C LEU A 86 -19.79 2.15 -11.64
N ALA A 87 -19.90 3.44 -11.36
CA ALA A 87 -19.27 4.05 -10.19
C ALA A 87 -19.91 3.56 -8.88
N ARG A 88 -21.24 3.44 -8.83
CA ARG A 88 -21.96 2.95 -7.64
C ARG A 88 -21.70 1.47 -7.35
N ASN A 89 -21.79 0.61 -8.37
CA ASN A 89 -21.78 -0.85 -8.20
C ASN A 89 -20.37 -1.46 -8.30
N ALA A 90 -19.44 -0.80 -9.02
CA ALA A 90 -18.07 -1.28 -9.22
C ALA A 90 -16.99 -0.37 -8.62
N LYS A 91 -17.35 0.81 -8.10
CA LYS A 91 -16.41 1.85 -7.62
C LYS A 91 -15.39 2.30 -8.68
N ASN A 92 -15.74 2.14 -9.96
CA ASN A 92 -14.90 2.49 -11.11
C ASN A 92 -15.32 3.86 -11.65
N HIS A 93 -14.58 4.90 -11.29
CA HIS A 93 -14.91 6.29 -11.63
C HIS A 93 -14.33 6.78 -12.97
N PHE A 94 -13.67 5.92 -13.74
CA PHE A 94 -12.95 6.31 -14.98
C PHE A 94 -13.27 5.40 -16.19
N GLY A 95 -14.29 4.54 -16.08
CA GLY A 95 -14.70 3.65 -17.18
C GLY A 95 -13.65 2.61 -17.58
N ILE A 96 -12.74 2.21 -16.69
CA ILE A 96 -11.61 1.35 -17.08
C ILE A 96 -12.12 -0.07 -17.39
N LYS A 97 -12.19 -0.38 -18.69
CA LYS A 97 -12.52 -1.72 -19.23
C LYS A 97 -11.48 -2.77 -18.80
N CYS A 98 -11.91 -4.00 -18.57
CA CYS A 98 -11.04 -5.15 -18.32
C CYS A 98 -10.08 -5.38 -19.50
N LYS A 99 -8.91 -5.94 -19.22
CA LYS A 99 -7.92 -6.35 -20.22
C LYS A 99 -7.24 -7.65 -19.76
N LEU A 100 -6.45 -8.26 -20.64
CA LEU A 100 -5.76 -9.54 -20.41
C LEU A 100 -4.80 -9.54 -19.19
N ASP A 101 -4.45 -8.37 -18.67
CA ASP A 101 -3.64 -8.12 -17.48
C ASP A 101 -4.45 -7.97 -16.18
N TRP A 102 -5.78 -7.95 -16.24
CA TRP A 102 -6.64 -7.73 -15.07
C TRP A 102 -7.06 -9.03 -14.38
N CYS A 103 -6.49 -9.28 -13.20
CA CYS A 103 -6.79 -10.44 -12.35
C CYS A 103 -7.72 -10.14 -11.16
N GLY A 104 -8.26 -8.92 -11.06
CA GLY A 104 -9.15 -8.50 -9.97
C GLY A 104 -10.63 -8.71 -10.26
N ASP A 105 -11.48 -8.28 -9.32
CA ASP A 105 -12.94 -8.24 -9.50
C ASP A 105 -13.35 -7.50 -10.78
N SER A 106 -14.48 -7.91 -11.36
CA SER A 106 -15.09 -7.24 -12.53
C SER A 106 -16.55 -6.89 -12.30
N TYR A 107 -17.07 -6.02 -13.16
CA TYR A 107 -18.48 -5.70 -13.31
C TYR A 107 -18.81 -5.72 -14.80
N SER A 108 -19.77 -6.57 -15.20
CA SER A 108 -20.21 -6.65 -16.60
C SER A 108 -21.41 -5.73 -16.82
N LYS A 109 -21.37 -4.93 -17.89
CA LYS A 109 -22.46 -4.03 -18.30
C LYS A 109 -22.55 -3.97 -19.83
N ASP A 110 -23.75 -3.78 -20.37
CA ASP A 110 -23.95 -3.39 -21.77
C ASP A 110 -23.67 -1.88 -21.91
N ASP A 111 -22.75 -1.49 -22.80
CA ASP A 111 -22.35 -0.09 -23.05
C ASP A 111 -22.24 0.21 -24.56
N GLU A 112 -21.09 -0.06 -25.20
CA GLU A 112 -20.96 -0.02 -26.66
C GLU A 112 -21.21 -1.42 -27.27
N GLU A 113 -20.68 -2.46 -26.62
CA GLU A 113 -20.97 -3.88 -26.89
C GLU A 113 -21.78 -4.54 -25.75
N LYS A 114 -22.22 -5.78 -25.97
CA LYS A 114 -22.90 -6.60 -24.95
C LYS A 114 -21.92 -7.27 -23.99
N ASN A 115 -22.22 -7.23 -22.70
CA ASN A 115 -21.40 -7.77 -21.61
C ASN A 115 -19.96 -7.24 -21.61
N GLU A 116 -19.78 -5.92 -21.79
CA GLU A 116 -18.49 -5.32 -21.58
C GLU A 116 -18.04 -5.48 -20.13
N CYS A 117 -16.83 -6.02 -19.96
CA CYS A 117 -16.20 -6.19 -18.67
C CYS A 117 -15.51 -4.88 -18.27
N PHE A 118 -15.89 -4.33 -17.12
CA PHE A 118 -15.20 -3.22 -16.46
C PHE A 118 -14.49 -3.70 -15.20
N ARG A 119 -13.35 -3.08 -14.87
CA ARG A 119 -12.64 -3.34 -13.61
C ARG A 119 -13.53 -2.93 -12.43
N LYS A 120 -13.54 -3.72 -11.35
CA LYS A 120 -14.25 -3.42 -10.10
C LYS A 120 -13.26 -3.31 -8.94
N TYR A 121 -13.50 -2.34 -8.06
CA TYR A 121 -12.54 -1.93 -7.05
C TYR A 121 -13.11 -2.01 -5.63
N ALA A 122 -12.24 -2.29 -4.65
CA ALA A 122 -12.62 -2.32 -3.23
C ALA A 122 -13.01 -0.92 -2.70
N SER A 123 -12.42 0.15 -3.24
CA SER A 123 -12.65 1.55 -2.87
C SER A 123 -12.58 2.48 -4.10
N VAL A 124 -13.12 3.69 -3.96
CA VAL A 124 -13.02 4.74 -4.99
C VAL A 124 -11.56 5.11 -5.24
N LEU A 125 -10.78 5.30 -4.16
CA LEU A 125 -9.34 5.54 -4.22
C LEU A 125 -8.59 4.47 -5.04
N ALA A 126 -8.95 3.19 -4.95
CA ALA A 126 -8.29 2.16 -5.75
C ALA A 126 -8.54 2.33 -7.27
N SER A 127 -9.68 2.90 -7.68
CA SER A 127 -9.91 3.28 -9.09
C SER A 127 -9.14 4.54 -9.50
N TYR A 128 -8.95 5.49 -8.57
CA TYR A 128 -8.12 6.67 -8.76
C TYR A 128 -6.65 6.28 -8.97
N THR A 129 -6.11 5.38 -8.13
CA THR A 129 -4.75 4.86 -8.25
C THR A 129 -4.57 4.05 -9.54
N ASP A 130 -5.52 3.19 -9.92
CA ASP A 130 -5.43 2.43 -11.18
C ASP A 130 -5.52 3.34 -12.43
N HIS A 131 -6.32 4.42 -12.38
CA HIS A 131 -6.32 5.46 -13.40
C HIS A 131 -4.96 6.18 -13.50
N SER A 132 -4.37 6.56 -12.36
CA SER A 132 -3.03 7.16 -12.33
C SER A 132 -1.95 6.22 -12.88
N VAL A 133 -2.01 4.93 -12.54
CA VAL A 133 -1.11 3.89 -13.09
C VAL A 133 -1.34 3.71 -14.59
N PHE A 134 -2.58 3.71 -15.06
CA PHE A 134 -2.94 3.65 -16.49
C PHE A 134 -2.35 4.81 -17.29
N LEU A 135 -2.29 6.03 -16.72
CA LEU A 135 -1.62 7.17 -17.34
C LEU A 135 -0.09 7.03 -17.26
N LYS A 136 0.45 6.78 -16.07
CA LYS A 136 1.90 6.76 -15.77
C LYS A 136 2.68 5.62 -16.44
N THR A 137 2.03 4.48 -16.75
CA THR A 137 2.70 3.29 -17.33
C THR A 137 2.61 3.19 -18.85
N ARG A 138 1.75 3.95 -19.53
CA ARG A 138 1.52 3.80 -20.98
C ARG A 138 2.31 4.85 -21.76
N PRO A 139 3.28 4.47 -22.63
CA PRO A 139 4.20 5.41 -23.28
C PRO A 139 3.52 6.58 -24.02
N ARG A 140 2.32 6.39 -24.56
CA ARG A 140 1.55 7.46 -25.25
C ARG A 140 1.19 8.65 -24.37
N TYR A 141 1.24 8.51 -23.04
CA TYR A 141 0.97 9.59 -22.07
C TYR A 141 2.25 10.12 -21.40
N ALA A 142 3.43 9.58 -21.71
CA ALA A 142 4.66 9.91 -20.99
C ALA A 142 5.00 11.42 -21.04
N PHE A 143 4.76 12.07 -22.18
CA PHE A 143 4.99 13.50 -22.37
C PHE A 143 4.10 14.41 -21.50
N LEU A 144 3.01 13.90 -20.91
CA LEU A 144 2.18 14.67 -19.99
C LEU A 144 2.93 14.99 -18.70
N PHE A 145 3.83 14.09 -18.27
CA PHE A 145 4.59 14.25 -17.03
C PHE A 145 5.72 15.27 -17.14
N ASP A 146 6.04 15.75 -18.35
CA ASP A 146 6.88 16.92 -18.60
C ASP A 146 6.12 18.25 -18.47
N ILE A 147 4.77 18.22 -18.45
CA ILE A 147 3.92 19.40 -18.32
C ILE A 147 3.78 19.78 -16.82
N PRO A 148 4.06 21.05 -16.43
CA PRO A 148 3.92 21.49 -15.04
C PRO A 148 2.54 21.16 -14.43
N LEU A 149 2.54 20.70 -13.17
CA LEU A 149 1.31 20.27 -12.47
C LEU A 149 0.25 21.37 -12.36
N THR A 150 0.64 22.65 -12.45
CA THR A 150 -0.26 23.80 -12.42
C THR A 150 -0.85 24.17 -13.79
N ASP A 151 -0.36 23.60 -14.89
CA ASP A 151 -0.90 23.81 -16.24
C ASP A 151 -1.87 22.68 -16.64
N TYR A 152 -3.00 22.64 -15.94
CA TYR A 152 -4.11 21.74 -16.26
C TYR A 152 -4.64 21.92 -17.69
N LYS A 153 -4.42 23.08 -18.34
CA LYS A 153 -4.91 23.32 -19.70
C LYS A 153 -4.10 22.53 -20.72
N SER A 154 -2.77 22.58 -20.61
CA SER A 154 -1.88 21.74 -21.43
C SER A 154 -2.09 20.26 -21.13
N TRP A 155 -2.30 19.86 -19.87
CA TRP A 155 -2.69 18.49 -19.52
C TRP A 155 -4.01 18.05 -20.20
N CYS A 156 -5.06 18.87 -20.17
CA CYS A 156 -6.34 18.55 -20.83
C CYS A 156 -6.19 18.36 -22.35
N TYR A 157 -5.40 19.21 -23.03
CA TYR A 157 -5.14 19.05 -24.46
C TYR A 157 -4.26 17.85 -24.76
N GLY A 158 -3.20 17.62 -23.98
CA GLY A 158 -2.32 16.47 -24.13
C GLY A 158 -3.03 15.12 -23.91
N LEU A 159 -3.94 15.03 -22.93
CA LEU A 159 -4.80 13.84 -22.74
C LEU A 159 -5.65 13.54 -23.99
N LYS A 160 -6.16 14.59 -24.65
CA LYS A 160 -6.91 14.46 -25.89
C LYS A 160 -6.00 14.02 -27.07
N GLU A 161 -4.82 14.60 -27.19
CA GLU A 161 -3.82 14.28 -28.21
C GLU A 161 -3.31 12.84 -28.09
N ALA A 162 -3.00 12.40 -26.87
CA ALA A 162 -2.62 11.03 -26.54
C ALA A 162 -3.76 9.99 -26.71
N GLY A 163 -4.95 10.43 -27.15
CA GLY A 163 -6.08 9.57 -27.45
C GLY A 163 -6.74 8.95 -26.22
N TYR A 164 -6.85 9.69 -25.11
CA TYR A 164 -7.67 9.26 -23.96
C TYR A 164 -9.15 9.08 -24.36
N ALA A 165 -9.72 10.06 -25.08
CA ALA A 165 -11.11 10.05 -25.53
C ALA A 165 -11.26 10.43 -27.01
N THR A 166 -12.30 9.90 -27.67
CA THR A 166 -12.61 10.13 -29.09
C THR A 166 -13.27 11.50 -29.35
N ASP A 167 -14.08 12.01 -28.43
CA ASP A 167 -14.76 13.32 -28.54
C ASP A 167 -13.78 14.48 -28.82
N PRO A 168 -13.97 15.29 -29.89
CA PRO A 168 -13.13 16.44 -30.18
C PRO A 168 -13.18 17.55 -29.11
N ASN A 169 -14.22 17.59 -28.26
CA ASN A 169 -14.39 18.60 -27.22
C ASN A 169 -13.91 18.17 -25.82
N TYR A 170 -13.37 16.95 -25.65
CA TYR A 170 -13.01 16.38 -24.34
C TYR A 170 -12.18 17.34 -23.47
N ALA A 171 -11.08 17.88 -24.02
CA ALA A 171 -10.22 18.85 -23.34
C ALA A 171 -10.98 20.09 -22.85
N LYS A 172 -11.91 20.62 -23.65
CA LYS A 172 -12.74 21.78 -23.29
C LYS A 172 -13.74 21.45 -22.20
N ARG A 173 -14.29 20.23 -22.16
CA ARG A 173 -15.20 19.79 -21.08
C ARG A 173 -14.47 19.70 -19.76
N LEU A 174 -13.29 19.08 -19.73
CA LEU A 174 -12.44 19.02 -18.53
C LEU A 174 -12.05 20.43 -18.05
N ILE A 175 -11.55 21.30 -18.93
CA ILE A 175 -11.26 22.71 -18.59
C ILE A 175 -12.49 23.41 -18.02
N THR A 176 -13.67 23.22 -18.61
CA THR A 176 -14.93 23.80 -18.11
C THR A 176 -15.26 23.33 -16.69
N ILE A 177 -15.04 22.05 -16.37
CA ILE A 177 -15.24 21.49 -15.01
C ILE A 177 -14.21 22.09 -14.04
N ILE A 178 -12.93 22.11 -14.43
CA ILE A 178 -11.82 22.63 -13.62
C ILE A 178 -12.01 24.11 -13.28
N GLU A 179 -12.40 24.94 -14.26
CA GLU A 179 -12.66 26.37 -14.05
C GLU A 179 -13.95 26.61 -13.25
N LYS A 180 -15.06 25.92 -13.58
CA LYS A 180 -16.37 26.08 -12.92
C LYS A 180 -16.33 25.76 -11.42
N TYR A 181 -15.58 24.72 -11.03
CA TYR A 181 -15.45 24.28 -9.65
C TYR A 181 -14.13 24.71 -8.98
N LYS A 182 -13.28 25.46 -9.69
CA LYS A 182 -11.95 25.93 -9.25
C LYS A 182 -11.02 24.80 -8.77
N LEU A 183 -11.09 23.65 -9.43
CA LEU A 183 -10.31 22.46 -9.05
C LEU A 183 -8.79 22.70 -9.15
N TYR A 184 -8.38 23.66 -9.99
CA TYR A 184 -6.99 24.08 -10.13
C TYR A 184 -6.39 24.74 -8.87
N GLU A 185 -7.21 25.12 -7.87
CA GLU A 185 -6.71 25.52 -6.54
C GLU A 185 -6.12 24.32 -5.76
N PHE A 186 -6.52 23.09 -6.09
CA PHE A 186 -5.88 21.88 -5.57
C PHE A 186 -4.50 21.65 -6.20
N ASP A 187 -4.31 21.98 -7.49
CA ASP A 187 -3.00 21.95 -8.16
C ASP A 187 -2.02 22.96 -7.57
N LYS A 188 -2.53 24.08 -7.04
CA LYS A 188 -1.74 25.08 -6.30
C LYS A 188 -1.33 24.63 -4.90
N HIS A 189 -1.60 23.38 -4.50
CA HIS A 189 -0.90 22.75 -3.38
C HIS A 189 0.55 22.47 -3.78
N GLN A 190 1.32 23.55 -3.85
CA GLN A 190 2.76 23.55 -3.59
C GLN A 190 3.02 22.94 -2.19
N LEU A 191 4.30 22.81 -1.87
CA LEU A 191 4.87 22.25 -0.64
C LEU A 191 4.61 23.09 0.63
N ILE A 192 3.38 23.60 0.78
CA ILE A 192 2.79 23.97 2.07
C ILE A 192 2.79 22.71 2.93
N ASP A 193 3.15 22.84 4.22
CA ASP A 193 3.39 21.70 5.10
C ASP A 193 2.28 20.64 5.01
N LYS A 194 2.71 19.37 4.85
CA LYS A 194 1.82 18.20 4.75
C LYS A 194 0.68 18.32 5.76
N PRO A 195 -0.59 18.08 5.40
CA PRO A 195 -1.71 18.20 6.34
C PRO A 195 -1.45 17.38 7.60
N THR A 196 -1.22 18.08 8.71
CA THR A 196 -0.74 17.52 9.98
C THR A 196 -1.88 16.94 10.79
N PHE A 197 -2.34 15.75 10.39
CA PHE A 197 -3.30 14.95 11.15
C PHE A 197 -2.76 14.68 12.58
N PRO A 198 -3.41 15.18 13.64
CA PRO A 198 -2.94 14.95 15.01
C PRO A 198 -3.03 13.46 15.36
N GLY A 199 -1.87 12.78 15.42
CA GLY A 199 -1.76 11.35 15.69
C GLY A 199 -1.10 10.50 14.60
N LEU A 200 -0.73 11.06 13.44
CA LEU A 200 -0.07 10.31 12.34
C LEU A 200 1.24 10.99 11.87
N GLU A 201 2.39 10.53 12.38
CA GLU A 201 3.72 11.00 11.93
C GLU A 201 4.13 10.41 10.56
N ILE A 202 3.67 10.99 9.46
CA ILE A 202 4.02 10.55 8.09
C ILE A 202 5.41 11.07 7.65
N LYS A 203 6.45 10.31 8.01
CA LYS A 203 7.88 10.60 7.71
C LYS A 203 8.34 10.14 6.31
N ASN A 204 7.74 10.65 5.23
CA ASN A 204 8.42 11.17 4.00
C ASN A 204 7.41 11.66 2.93
N PRO A 205 7.84 12.42 1.89
CA PRO A 205 6.96 13.12 0.96
C PRO A 205 7.04 12.69 -0.53
N GLU A 206 7.80 11.64 -0.88
CA GLU A 206 8.12 11.29 -2.27
C GLU A 206 7.72 9.85 -2.60
N LEU A 207 6.91 9.65 -3.64
CA LEU A 207 6.69 8.34 -4.27
C LEU A 207 7.54 8.21 -5.54
N ASP A 208 8.85 8.23 -5.32
CA ASP A 208 9.87 7.77 -6.24
C ASP A 208 9.63 6.27 -6.54
N LEU A 209 9.34 5.92 -7.81
CA LEU A 209 9.04 4.54 -8.20
C LEU A 209 10.29 3.68 -8.06
N ARG A 210 10.36 2.94 -6.95
CA ARG A 210 11.53 2.16 -6.58
C ARG A 210 11.83 1.07 -7.59
N THR A 211 13.06 1.09 -8.09
CA THR A 211 13.59 0.08 -8.99
C THR A 211 13.61 -1.30 -8.32
N VAL A 212 12.84 -2.22 -8.88
CA VAL A 212 12.90 -3.64 -8.51
C VAL A 212 13.96 -4.31 -9.38
N TYR A 213 14.94 -4.91 -8.71
CA TYR A 213 16.02 -5.66 -9.32
C TYR A 213 15.73 -7.16 -9.20
N GLN A 214 16.38 -7.98 -10.04
CA GLN A 214 16.29 -9.43 -9.94
C GLN A 214 17.69 -10.05 -9.88
N TYR A 215 17.92 -10.93 -8.92
CA TYR A 215 19.18 -11.66 -8.77
C TYR A 215 18.92 -13.02 -8.13
N ASN A 216 19.68 -14.05 -8.53
CA ASN A 216 19.47 -15.44 -8.11
C ASN A 216 17.99 -15.89 -8.20
N SER A 217 17.32 -15.50 -9.30
CA SER A 217 15.89 -15.74 -9.54
C SER A 217 14.94 -15.25 -8.44
N GLY A 218 15.34 -14.25 -7.65
CA GLY A 218 14.48 -13.55 -6.70
C GLY A 218 14.48 -12.03 -6.92
N ARG A 219 13.32 -11.40 -6.77
CA ARG A 219 13.16 -9.94 -6.83
C ARG A 219 13.58 -9.29 -5.51
N PHE A 220 14.26 -8.15 -5.60
CA PHE A 220 14.68 -7.35 -4.45
C PHE A 220 14.72 -5.86 -4.79
N ILE A 221 14.74 -5.03 -3.76
CA ILE A 221 14.99 -3.59 -3.87
C ILE A 221 16.27 -3.21 -3.12
N ILE A 222 16.80 -2.04 -3.44
CA ILE A 222 17.83 -1.37 -2.63
C ILE A 222 17.14 -0.37 -1.71
N THR A 223 17.52 -0.38 -0.42
CA THR A 223 17.00 0.56 0.57
C THR A 223 17.57 1.96 0.38
N LYS A 224 16.70 2.96 0.56
CA LYS A 224 16.97 4.40 0.50
C LYS A 224 16.82 5.01 1.90
N GLU A 225 17.16 6.29 2.05
CA GLU A 225 17.04 6.98 3.33
C GLU A 225 15.58 7.06 3.81
N GLY A 226 15.37 6.83 5.11
CA GLY A 226 14.05 6.86 5.74
C GLY A 226 13.17 5.64 5.49
N ASP A 227 13.65 4.59 4.82
CA ASP A 227 12.91 3.34 4.64
C ASP A 227 12.54 2.64 5.96
N SER A 228 11.56 1.75 5.88
CA SER A 228 11.29 0.75 6.91
C SER A 228 10.63 -0.49 6.30
N PHE A 229 10.66 -1.63 6.98
CA PHE A 229 9.91 -2.80 6.54
C PHE A 229 8.42 -2.52 6.38
N PHE A 230 7.82 -1.65 7.21
CA PHE A 230 6.41 -1.25 7.06
C PHE A 230 6.16 -0.48 5.77
N LYS A 231 7.05 0.47 5.41
CA LYS A 231 6.97 1.18 4.12
C LYS A 231 7.08 0.21 2.96
N ILE A 232 8.12 -0.62 2.93
CA ILE A 232 8.39 -1.55 1.81
C ILE A 232 7.29 -2.63 1.72
N ALA A 233 6.74 -3.08 2.84
CA ALA A 233 5.57 -3.97 2.90
C ALA A 233 4.35 -3.32 2.23
N SER A 234 4.04 -2.07 2.60
CA SER A 234 2.94 -1.30 2.02
C SER A 234 3.19 -0.87 0.57
N GLU A 235 4.44 -0.77 0.13
CA GLU A 235 4.85 -0.35 -1.21
C GLU A 235 4.70 -1.48 -2.25
N PHE A 236 4.84 -2.74 -1.82
CA PHE A 236 4.81 -3.93 -2.69
C PHE A 236 3.65 -4.88 -2.44
N ASP A 237 2.69 -4.49 -1.59
CA ASP A 237 1.57 -5.31 -1.09
C ASP A 237 2.03 -6.68 -0.54
N ILE A 238 3.02 -6.62 0.37
CA ILE A 238 3.58 -7.79 1.05
C ILE A 238 3.31 -7.64 2.55
N GLU A 239 2.67 -8.63 3.16
CA GLU A 239 2.48 -8.68 4.61
C GLU A 239 3.81 -8.49 5.36
N LEU A 240 3.83 -7.57 6.33
CA LEU A 240 5.03 -7.15 7.06
C LEU A 240 5.85 -8.32 7.61
N GLU A 241 5.18 -9.30 8.22
CA GLU A 241 5.87 -10.47 8.81
C GLU A 241 6.46 -11.38 7.74
N LYS A 242 5.80 -11.54 6.58
CA LYS A 242 6.35 -12.27 5.42
C LYS A 242 7.58 -11.56 4.87
N LEU A 243 7.52 -10.23 4.67
CA LEU A 243 8.67 -9.46 4.15
C LEU A 243 9.88 -9.54 5.10
N MET A 244 9.66 -9.45 6.41
CA MET A 244 10.73 -9.61 7.40
C MET A 244 11.30 -11.04 7.41
N ALA A 245 10.44 -12.06 7.33
CA ALA A 245 10.84 -13.46 7.27
C ALA A 245 11.66 -13.80 6.00
N TYR A 246 11.29 -13.25 4.83
CA TYR A 246 12.04 -13.45 3.58
C TYR A 246 13.49 -12.95 3.65
N ASN A 247 13.78 -12.01 4.57
CA ASN A 247 15.05 -11.34 4.70
C ASN A 247 15.86 -11.76 5.95
N ASP A 248 15.34 -12.69 6.76
CA ASP A 248 15.91 -13.13 8.05
C ASP A 248 16.00 -12.00 9.11
N PHE A 249 14.96 -11.16 9.22
CA PHE A 249 14.86 -10.07 10.22
C PHE A 249 13.86 -10.38 11.34
N LYS A 250 14.14 -9.86 12.54
CA LYS A 250 13.29 -9.96 13.74
C LYS A 250 12.64 -8.62 14.10
N LYS A 251 11.55 -8.67 14.87
CA LYS A 251 10.88 -7.47 15.40
C LYS A 251 11.86 -6.64 16.24
N GLY A 252 12.15 -5.41 15.79
CA GLY A 252 13.13 -4.51 16.41
C GLY A 252 14.49 -4.43 15.70
N ASP A 253 14.78 -5.32 14.74
CA ASP A 253 15.95 -5.17 13.88
C ASP A 253 15.81 -3.92 12.98
N LYS A 254 16.91 -3.21 12.78
CA LYS A 254 17.00 -2.05 11.89
C LYS A 254 17.52 -2.48 10.52
N ILE A 255 16.97 -1.88 9.46
CA ILE A 255 17.55 -1.96 8.11
C ILE A 255 18.68 -0.94 7.95
N GLU A 256 19.60 -1.23 7.06
CA GLU A 256 20.69 -0.33 6.66
C GLU A 256 20.37 0.29 5.28
N ILE A 257 20.93 1.46 4.96
CA ILE A 257 20.76 2.12 3.64
C ILE A 257 21.69 1.43 2.62
N GLY A 258 21.24 1.27 1.36
CA GLY A 258 21.98 0.56 0.32
C GLY A 258 21.88 -0.97 0.40
N GLN A 259 21.14 -1.50 1.37
CA GLN A 259 20.96 -2.93 1.59
C GLN A 259 19.95 -3.52 0.58
N LYS A 260 20.22 -4.74 0.09
CA LYS A 260 19.22 -5.53 -0.63
C LYS A 260 18.10 -5.97 0.33
N ILE A 261 16.83 -5.77 -0.04
CA ILE A 261 15.66 -6.35 0.63
C ILE A 261 14.84 -7.11 -0.41
N TYR A 262 14.72 -8.42 -0.23
CA TYR A 262 14.00 -9.33 -1.13
C TYR A 262 12.49 -9.24 -0.91
N LEU A 263 11.76 -9.21 -2.02
CA LEU A 263 10.29 -9.15 -2.09
C LEU A 263 9.64 -10.54 -2.14
N GLU A 264 10.45 -11.60 -2.02
CA GLU A 264 10.06 -13.00 -2.10
C GLU A 264 11.09 -13.87 -1.34
N PRO A 265 10.80 -15.16 -1.05
CA PRO A 265 11.76 -16.04 -0.40
C PRO A 265 13.08 -16.18 -1.18
N LYS A 266 14.19 -15.90 -0.48
CA LYS A 266 15.56 -16.23 -0.91
C LYS A 266 15.69 -17.73 -1.22
N LYS A 267 16.61 -18.07 -2.13
CA LYS A 267 16.81 -19.44 -2.61
C LYS A 267 17.74 -20.23 -1.68
N GLU A 268 17.88 -21.53 -1.93
CA GLU A 268 18.67 -22.45 -1.10
C GLU A 268 20.06 -22.78 -1.67
N LYS A 269 20.39 -22.23 -2.85
CA LYS A 269 21.75 -22.17 -3.41
C LYS A 269 22.00 -20.76 -3.94
N ALA A 270 23.22 -20.27 -3.83
CA ALA A 270 23.67 -19.05 -4.52
C ALA A 270 24.03 -19.33 -5.99
N LYS A 271 24.28 -18.26 -6.78
CA LYS A 271 24.87 -18.40 -8.13
C LYS A 271 26.36 -18.76 -8.07
N GLU A 272 27.06 -18.21 -7.09
CA GLU A 272 28.47 -18.42 -6.82
C GLU A 272 28.64 -19.60 -5.84
N PRO A 273 29.68 -20.43 -5.96
CA PRO A 273 29.92 -21.53 -5.02
C PRO A 273 30.40 -21.04 -3.65
N TYR A 274 31.13 -19.92 -3.61
CA TYR A 274 31.87 -19.42 -2.45
C TYR A 274 31.73 -17.90 -2.26
N HIS A 275 31.94 -17.43 -1.02
CA HIS A 275 32.17 -16.03 -0.68
C HIS A 275 33.42 -15.87 0.19
N LEU A 276 34.28 -14.90 -0.13
CA LEU A 276 35.41 -14.50 0.69
C LEU A 276 35.00 -13.34 1.61
N VAL A 277 34.96 -13.61 2.91
CA VAL A 277 34.48 -12.67 3.94
C VAL A 277 35.35 -11.42 4.00
N LYS A 278 34.72 -10.24 3.90
CA LYS A 278 35.36 -8.93 3.97
C LYS A 278 35.25 -8.31 5.36
N LYS A 279 36.06 -7.28 5.62
CA LYS A 279 36.14 -6.62 6.93
C LYS A 279 34.79 -5.99 7.31
N GLY A 280 34.16 -6.52 8.36
CA GLY A 280 32.91 -6.00 8.93
C GLY A 280 31.63 -6.65 8.39
N GLU A 281 31.72 -7.66 7.53
CA GLU A 281 30.55 -8.40 7.07
C GLU A 281 29.91 -9.28 8.16
N THR A 282 28.62 -9.54 8.02
CA THR A 282 27.87 -10.48 8.85
C THR A 282 27.26 -11.58 7.99
N LEU A 283 26.95 -12.74 8.58
CA LEU A 283 26.28 -13.82 7.84
C LEU A 283 24.95 -13.36 7.21
N ARG A 284 24.20 -12.46 7.86
CA ARG A 284 22.99 -11.86 7.29
C ARG A 284 23.31 -10.97 6.08
N HIS A 285 24.36 -10.15 6.13
CA HIS A 285 24.77 -9.33 4.98
C HIS A 285 25.14 -10.22 3.78
N ILE A 286 25.97 -11.24 3.98
CA ILE A 286 26.40 -12.17 2.93
C ILE A 286 25.19 -12.94 2.35
N SER A 287 24.27 -13.39 3.22
CA SER A 287 22.98 -13.98 2.83
C SER A 287 22.13 -13.04 1.94
N GLN A 288 22.08 -11.74 2.24
CA GLN A 288 21.40 -10.76 1.36
C GLN A 288 22.14 -10.55 0.04
N ILE A 289 23.49 -10.47 0.04
CA ILE A 289 24.30 -10.28 -1.18
C ILE A 289 23.95 -11.35 -2.23
N HIS A 290 23.94 -12.62 -1.83
CA HIS A 290 23.74 -13.76 -2.74
C HIS A 290 22.27 -14.22 -2.91
N GLY A 291 21.32 -13.63 -2.19
CA GLY A 291 19.92 -14.07 -2.22
C GLY A 291 19.72 -15.50 -1.71
N LEU A 292 20.56 -15.92 -0.76
CA LEU A 292 20.60 -17.24 -0.13
C LEU A 292 19.97 -17.17 1.27
N LYS A 293 19.10 -18.11 1.66
CA LYS A 293 18.52 -18.16 3.03
C LYS A 293 19.62 -18.20 4.10
N LEU A 294 19.55 -17.38 5.15
CA LEU A 294 20.59 -17.36 6.21
C LEU A 294 20.71 -18.71 6.92
N SER A 295 19.58 -19.40 7.12
CA SER A 295 19.55 -20.76 7.68
C SER A 295 20.35 -21.78 6.85
N VAL A 296 20.33 -21.66 5.52
CA VAL A 296 21.09 -22.53 4.61
C VAL A 296 22.57 -22.14 4.58
N LEU A 297 22.90 -20.84 4.56
CA LEU A 297 24.29 -20.38 4.70
C LEU A 297 24.93 -20.90 6.00
N CYS A 298 24.18 -20.84 7.12
CA CYS A 298 24.62 -21.37 8.41
C CYS A 298 24.79 -22.90 8.36
N LYS A 299 23.79 -23.64 7.85
CA LYS A 299 23.83 -25.10 7.70
C LYS A 299 25.03 -25.56 6.86
N ASN A 300 25.24 -24.93 5.70
CA ASN A 300 26.31 -25.30 4.78
C ASN A 300 27.71 -25.12 5.41
N ASN A 301 27.88 -24.18 6.34
CA ASN A 301 29.18 -23.88 6.95
C ASN A 301 29.34 -24.41 8.39
N HIS A 302 28.35 -25.16 8.89
CA HIS A 302 28.27 -25.64 10.29
C HIS A 302 28.28 -24.50 11.33
N LEU A 303 27.78 -23.33 10.95
CA LEU A 303 27.79 -22.11 11.77
C LEU A 303 26.47 -21.94 12.52
N LYS A 304 26.54 -21.26 13.67
CA LYS A 304 25.36 -20.71 14.35
C LYS A 304 25.03 -19.34 13.76
N THR A 305 23.76 -18.93 13.77
CA THR A 305 23.32 -17.61 13.30
C THR A 305 23.92 -16.43 14.07
N SER A 306 24.46 -16.68 15.27
CA SER A 306 25.20 -15.72 16.10
C SER A 306 26.71 -15.68 15.83
N TYR A 307 27.20 -16.39 14.82
CA TYR A 307 28.62 -16.42 14.47
C TYR A 307 29.05 -15.13 13.75
N ILE A 308 30.19 -14.57 14.17
CA ILE A 308 30.81 -13.40 13.55
C ILE A 308 31.91 -13.92 12.61
N PRO A 309 31.74 -13.82 11.28
CA PRO A 309 32.69 -14.39 10.33
C PRO A 309 33.99 -13.58 10.28
N LYS A 310 35.12 -14.25 9.99
CA LYS A 310 36.44 -13.61 10.03
C LYS A 310 36.85 -13.10 8.66
N PRO A 311 37.46 -11.90 8.53
CA PRO A 311 37.97 -11.43 7.25
C PRO A 311 38.98 -12.43 6.65
N GLY A 312 38.81 -12.76 5.37
CA GLY A 312 39.59 -13.79 4.67
C GLY A 312 39.08 -15.23 4.85
N GLU A 313 38.02 -15.46 5.62
CA GLU A 313 37.31 -16.75 5.69
C GLU A 313 36.55 -17.04 4.39
N ILE A 314 36.54 -18.30 3.96
CA ILE A 314 35.71 -18.75 2.83
C ILE A 314 34.43 -19.41 3.36
N LEU A 315 33.28 -18.92 2.90
CA LEU A 315 31.96 -19.50 3.17
C LEU A 315 31.42 -20.20 1.92
N TYR A 316 30.89 -21.41 2.11
CA TYR A 316 30.32 -22.26 1.07
C TYR A 316 28.84 -21.90 0.90
N LEU A 317 28.41 -21.61 -0.33
CA LEU A 317 27.09 -21.04 -0.65
C LEU A 317 26.15 -21.97 -1.43
N GLN A 318 26.72 -22.98 -2.10
CA GLN A 318 25.96 -23.96 -2.89
C GLN A 318 25.87 -25.33 -2.21
N ASP A 319 26.94 -25.76 -1.54
CA ASP A 319 27.07 -27.10 -0.97
C ASP A 319 27.64 -27.06 0.45
N VAL A 320 27.67 -28.20 1.13
CA VAL A 320 28.08 -28.29 2.54
C VAL A 320 29.61 -28.34 2.64
N LYS A 321 30.17 -27.39 3.40
CA LYS A 321 31.59 -27.30 3.74
C LYS A 321 32.07 -28.61 4.38
N PRO A 322 33.15 -29.24 3.88
CA PRO A 322 33.69 -30.46 4.46
C PRO A 322 34.05 -30.32 5.95
N PHE A 323 33.88 -31.39 6.72
CA PHE A 323 34.31 -31.42 8.11
C PHE A 323 35.83 -31.68 8.22
N GLY A 324 36.50 -30.87 9.06
CA GLY A 324 37.92 -31.03 9.39
C GLY A 324 38.84 -30.06 8.64
N ALA A 325 40.13 -30.13 8.96
CA ALA A 325 41.18 -29.30 8.34
C ALA A 325 41.64 -29.85 6.99
N ILE A 326 40.67 -30.10 6.08
CA ILE A 326 40.97 -30.37 4.68
C ILE A 326 41.58 -29.07 4.10
N PRO A 327 42.77 -29.12 3.48
CA PRO A 327 43.34 -27.93 2.85
C PRO A 327 42.40 -27.43 1.76
N LEU A 328 42.33 -26.11 1.63
CA LEU A 328 41.57 -25.45 0.55
C LEU A 328 41.89 -26.10 -0.79
N THR A 329 40.85 -26.38 -1.58
CA THR A 329 41.00 -27.02 -2.90
C THR A 329 41.82 -26.13 -3.84
N ALA A 330 42.30 -26.69 -4.96
CA ALA A 330 42.94 -25.87 -6.00
C ALA A 330 42.03 -24.72 -6.47
N GLU A 331 40.71 -24.95 -6.46
CA GLU A 331 39.68 -23.97 -6.82
C GLU A 331 39.47 -22.91 -5.73
N ASP A 332 39.40 -23.30 -4.45
CA ASP A 332 39.37 -22.36 -3.30
C ASP A 332 40.60 -21.43 -3.27
N ASN A 333 41.79 -21.96 -3.60
CA ASN A 333 43.03 -21.19 -3.64
C ASN A 333 43.10 -20.29 -4.89
N ALA A 334 42.74 -20.80 -6.07
CA ALA A 334 42.66 -19.98 -7.29
C ALA A 334 41.65 -18.84 -7.14
N PHE A 335 40.54 -19.04 -6.41
CA PHE A 335 39.62 -17.96 -6.07
C PHE A 335 40.26 -16.89 -5.16
N ARG A 336 41.10 -17.30 -4.20
CA ARG A 336 41.84 -16.39 -3.31
C ARG A 336 42.96 -15.60 -3.99
N GLU A 337 43.52 -16.07 -5.09
CA GLU A 337 44.58 -15.36 -5.82
C GLU A 337 44.06 -14.30 -6.80
N ASN A 338 42.73 -14.21 -6.99
CA ASN A 338 42.08 -13.29 -7.93
C ASN A 338 41.28 -12.14 -7.26
N PHE A 339 41.33 -11.99 -5.92
CA PHE A 339 40.55 -11.00 -5.15
C PHE A 339 41.26 -10.45 -3.90
#